data_AF-A0A2E2ESW5-F1
#
_entry.id   AF-A0A2E2ESW5-F1
#
_cell.length_a   1.000
_cell.length_b   1.000
_cell.length_c   1.000
_cell.angle_alpha   90.00
_cell.angle_beta   90.00
_cell.angle_gamma   90.00
#
_symmetry.space_group_name_H-M   'P 1'
#
loop_
_entity.id
_entity.type
_entity.pdbx_description
1 polymer ?
#
loop_
_entity_poly.entity_id
_entity_poly.type
_entity_poly.pdbx_seq_one_letter_code
_entity_poly.pdbx_strand_id
1 'polypeptide(L)'
;MADGVTVDVSQMEYLHLDVWTAEAVTDIETSLINNASGTVTEAPVTRSLTANDWTSIDIPISEYINQGLTVTEIFQLKFVGTPWAAGTVFIDNIYFWRTPTAPSPLVGTWVLAPEAGALAVGPAMGDTSWWSCDATCVTDRACQYDDEFVFGSDGSFTNVLGTETWVETWQGGSDACGTPVAPYDGNATATFVHNQDNGTVTISGSGAYIGIPKANNEGELPNVAVPESITYDVTFLDSNTISVVIEAGAGVFWQYKLVRSGAPSPLVGTWVLAPEAGSLAVGPALGDTSWWSCDAACIGDRVCQYDDQFVFGSDGSFSNVLGSDTWVEAWQGGSDACAAPVAPYDGTASATYSYDESAGTVTINGTGAYIGIPKANNEGELPNVAVPSSITYTISFESDTAINVSIESGAGVFWQYKLVKI
;
A
#
# COMPACT_ATOMS: atom_id res chain seq x y z
N MET A 1 -12.84 18.34 34.01
CA MET A 1 -13.81 18.13 32.93
C MET A 1 -14.88 19.22 33.04
N ALA A 2 -15.39 19.73 31.92
CA ALA A 2 -16.49 20.69 31.92
C ALA A 2 -17.80 19.98 32.30
N ASP A 3 -18.74 20.73 32.87
CA ASP A 3 -20.03 20.18 33.30
C ASP A 3 -20.82 19.61 32.11
N GLY A 4 -21.32 18.38 32.25
CA GLY A 4 -22.06 17.68 31.18
C GLY A 4 -21.22 17.07 30.05
N VAL A 5 -19.90 16.99 30.17
CA VAL A 5 -19.01 16.38 29.16
C VAL A 5 -18.42 15.06 29.68
N THR A 6 -18.53 14.00 28.88
CA THR A 6 -17.85 12.71 29.11
C THR A 6 -16.62 12.57 28.22
N VAL A 7 -15.68 11.71 28.60
CA VAL A 7 -14.47 11.39 27.84
C VAL A 7 -14.38 9.87 27.65
N ASP A 8 -14.16 9.45 26.41
CA ASP A 8 -13.78 8.07 26.08
C ASP A 8 -12.26 7.93 26.22
N VAL A 9 -11.83 7.08 27.15
CA VAL A 9 -10.41 6.75 27.36
C VAL A 9 -10.11 5.28 27.04
N SER A 10 -10.98 4.61 26.28
CA SER A 10 -10.80 3.21 25.86
C SER A 10 -9.52 2.96 25.07
N GLN A 11 -8.97 3.99 24.42
CA GLN A 11 -7.72 3.92 23.69
C GLN A 11 -6.48 4.23 24.55
N MET A 12 -6.65 4.61 25.83
CA MET A 12 -5.55 5.00 26.71
C MET A 12 -5.06 3.83 27.55
N GLU A 13 -3.76 3.79 27.86
CA GLU A 13 -3.16 2.74 28.67
C GLU A 13 -3.11 3.12 30.16
N TYR A 14 -2.90 4.41 30.46
CA TYR A 14 -2.68 4.91 31.81
C TYR A 14 -3.43 6.22 32.09
N LEU A 15 -3.83 6.40 33.34
CA LEU A 15 -4.03 7.71 33.96
C LEU A 15 -2.75 8.10 34.69
N HIS A 16 -2.20 9.26 34.34
CA HIS A 16 -1.05 9.87 35.02
C HIS A 16 -1.50 10.97 35.97
N LEU A 17 -0.77 11.09 37.09
CA LEU A 17 -0.84 12.23 38.00
C LEU A 17 0.46 12.36 38.80
N ASP A 18 0.86 13.59 39.09
CA ASP A 18 1.92 13.90 40.05
C ASP A 18 1.28 14.39 41.36
N VAL A 19 1.67 13.80 42.49
CA VAL A 19 1.11 14.12 43.81
C VAL A 19 2.22 14.44 44.81
N TRP A 20 2.16 15.62 45.41
CA TRP A 20 3.04 16.01 46.51
C TRP A 20 2.26 16.11 47.83
N THR A 21 2.88 15.66 48.92
CA THR A 21 2.37 15.85 50.28
C THR A 21 3.51 16.08 51.27
N ALA A 22 3.21 16.65 52.43
CA ALA A 22 4.17 16.80 53.52
C ALA A 22 4.39 15.44 54.23
N GLU A 23 3.76 15.19 55.37
CA GLU A 23 3.88 13.88 56.07
C GLU A 23 2.51 13.27 56.45
N ALA A 24 1.45 14.07 56.39
CA ALA A 24 0.16 13.68 56.97
C ALA A 24 -0.64 12.73 56.10
N VAL A 25 -0.45 12.72 54.78
CA VAL A 25 -1.16 11.84 53.83
C VAL A 25 -0.17 10.80 53.31
N THR A 26 -0.45 9.52 53.54
CA THR A 26 0.41 8.40 53.14
C THR A 26 0.00 7.77 51.82
N ASP A 27 -1.27 7.89 51.44
CA ASP A 27 -1.81 7.27 50.23
C ASP A 27 -2.88 8.16 49.59
N ILE A 28 -3.00 8.05 48.28
CA ILE A 28 -4.05 8.69 47.48
C ILE A 28 -4.89 7.62 46.79
N GLU A 29 -6.19 7.64 47.05
CA GLU A 29 -7.20 6.93 46.25
C GLU A 29 -7.60 7.83 45.08
N THR A 30 -7.48 7.32 43.87
CA THR A 30 -7.91 7.98 42.63
C THR A 30 -9.00 7.15 41.98
N SER A 31 -10.23 7.66 41.97
CA SER A 31 -11.37 7.00 41.34
C SER A 31 -11.70 7.60 39.98
N LEU A 32 -11.94 6.71 39.02
CA LEU A 32 -12.68 7.04 37.80
C LEU A 32 -14.16 6.78 38.02
N ILE A 33 -15.00 7.71 37.57
CA ILE A 33 -16.45 7.61 37.64
C ILE A 33 -17.01 7.81 36.23
N ASN A 34 -17.79 6.84 35.77
CA ASN A 34 -18.45 6.86 34.47
C ASN A 34 -19.95 7.18 34.60
N ASN A 35 -20.57 7.57 33.49
CA ASN A 35 -22.03 7.66 33.38
C ASN A 35 -22.49 6.82 32.19
N ALA A 36 -22.20 5.52 32.26
CA ALA A 36 -22.38 4.62 31.15
C ALA A 36 -23.88 4.42 30.85
N SER A 37 -24.37 4.97 29.74
CA SER A 37 -25.80 4.91 29.36
C SER A 37 -26.76 5.31 30.51
N GLY A 38 -26.39 6.31 31.31
CA GLY A 38 -27.20 6.80 32.44
C GLY A 38 -27.00 6.04 33.77
N THR A 39 -26.11 5.05 33.81
CA THR A 39 -25.73 4.35 35.05
C THR A 39 -24.39 4.88 35.56
N VAL A 40 -24.37 5.39 36.79
CA VAL A 40 -23.16 5.89 37.42
C VAL A 40 -22.46 4.76 38.17
N THR A 41 -21.23 4.44 37.78
CA THR A 41 -20.36 3.51 38.50
C THR A 41 -19.01 4.14 38.81
N GLU A 42 -18.37 3.67 39.89
CA GLU A 42 -17.10 4.19 40.39
C GLU A 42 -16.13 3.02 40.61
N ALA A 43 -14.87 3.20 40.20
CA ALA A 43 -13.78 2.28 40.53
C ALA A 43 -12.61 3.05 41.14
N PRO A 44 -12.27 2.80 42.42
CA PRO A 44 -11.12 3.41 43.09
C PRO A 44 -9.82 2.63 42.84
N VAL A 45 -8.69 3.33 42.77
CA VAL A 45 -7.34 2.73 42.82
C VAL A 45 -6.47 3.52 43.79
N THR A 46 -5.78 2.83 44.70
CA THR A 46 -4.94 3.47 45.73
C THR A 46 -3.45 3.32 45.41
N ARG A 47 -2.68 4.38 45.66
CA ARG A 47 -1.21 4.41 45.56
C ARG A 47 -0.60 5.14 46.75
N SER A 48 0.53 4.65 47.21
CA SER A 48 1.28 5.29 48.30
C SER A 48 2.03 6.52 47.82
N LEU A 49 2.15 7.50 48.71
CA LEU A 49 2.83 8.76 48.50
C LEU A 49 4.16 8.81 49.26
N THR A 50 5.12 9.52 48.69
CA THR A 50 6.39 9.83 49.34
C THR A 50 6.28 11.18 50.05
N ALA A 51 6.53 11.18 51.35
CA ALA A 51 6.50 12.39 52.16
C ALA A 51 7.57 13.41 51.73
N ASN A 52 7.17 14.69 51.63
CA ASN A 52 7.99 15.83 51.22
C ASN A 52 8.61 15.72 49.81
N ASP A 53 8.06 14.87 48.94
CA ASP A 53 8.53 14.70 47.56
C ASP A 53 7.35 14.52 46.58
N TRP A 54 7.58 14.79 45.30
CA TRP A 54 6.60 14.53 44.24
C TRP A 54 6.59 13.04 43.93
N THR A 55 5.44 12.40 44.10
CA THR A 55 5.20 11.03 43.69
C THR A 55 4.52 11.04 42.34
N SER A 56 5.23 10.58 41.31
CA SER A 56 4.69 10.41 39.96
C SER A 56 4.01 9.06 39.86
N ILE A 57 2.75 9.04 39.43
CA ILE A 57 1.88 7.88 39.50
C ILE A 57 1.29 7.61 38.11
N ASP A 58 1.54 6.40 37.60
CA ASP A 58 0.79 5.83 36.49
C ASP A 58 -0.16 4.74 37.00
N ILE A 59 -1.45 4.91 36.72
CA ILE A 59 -2.49 3.93 37.00
C ILE A 59 -2.94 3.31 35.68
N PRO A 60 -2.66 2.01 35.44
CA PRO A 60 -3.19 1.31 34.28
C PRO A 60 -4.71 1.43 34.21
N ILE A 61 -5.25 1.78 33.03
CA ILE A 61 -6.70 1.85 32.81
C ILE A 61 -7.36 0.47 33.05
N SER A 62 -6.61 -0.60 32.81
CA SER A 62 -7.03 -1.96 33.11
C SER A 62 -7.34 -2.21 34.60
N GLU A 63 -6.72 -1.48 35.54
CA GLU A 63 -7.07 -1.60 36.97
C GLU A 63 -8.49 -1.14 37.28
N TYR A 64 -9.05 -0.22 36.50
CA TYR A 64 -10.45 0.20 36.60
C TYR A 64 -11.37 -0.77 35.87
N ILE A 65 -11.00 -1.20 34.66
CA ILE A 65 -11.79 -2.16 33.86
C ILE A 65 -11.92 -3.50 34.58
N ASN A 66 -10.85 -3.99 35.22
CA ASN A 66 -10.86 -5.24 35.99
C ASN A 66 -11.82 -5.19 37.20
N GLN A 67 -12.22 -3.99 37.65
CA GLN A 67 -13.24 -3.79 38.67
C GLN A 67 -14.67 -3.72 38.08
N GLY A 68 -14.81 -3.83 36.76
CA GLY A 68 -16.09 -3.75 36.04
C GLY A 68 -16.46 -2.35 35.55
N LEU A 69 -15.56 -1.37 35.62
CA LEU A 69 -15.82 -0.02 35.11
C LEU A 69 -15.70 0.02 33.58
N THR A 70 -16.71 0.57 32.90
CA THR A 70 -16.56 0.97 31.48
C THR A 70 -15.91 2.35 31.39
N VAL A 71 -15.03 2.53 30.41
CA VAL A 71 -14.16 3.71 30.30
C VAL A 71 -14.47 4.59 29.09
N THR A 72 -15.61 4.37 28.44
CA THR A 72 -16.08 5.11 27.27
C THR A 72 -16.77 6.43 27.60
N GLU A 73 -17.23 6.59 28.85
CA GLU A 73 -18.04 7.72 29.30
C GLU A 73 -17.60 8.24 30.68
N ILE A 74 -16.29 8.44 30.87
CA ILE A 74 -15.73 8.99 32.12
C ILE A 74 -16.17 10.45 32.26
N PHE A 75 -16.80 10.80 33.39
CA PHE A 75 -17.32 12.15 33.61
C PHE A 75 -16.77 12.83 34.88
N GLN A 76 -16.20 12.06 35.81
CA GLN A 76 -15.64 12.61 37.04
C GLN A 76 -14.39 11.85 37.50
N LEU A 77 -13.45 12.61 38.09
CA LEU A 77 -12.32 12.11 38.88
C LEU A 77 -12.56 12.44 40.35
N LYS A 78 -12.28 11.49 41.24
CA LYS A 78 -12.35 11.67 42.71
C LYS A 78 -11.01 11.33 43.32
N PHE A 79 -10.55 12.17 44.25
CA PHE A 79 -9.30 11.97 44.99
C PHE A 79 -9.58 11.92 46.49
N VAL A 80 -9.10 10.87 47.18
CA VAL A 80 -9.28 10.72 48.63
C VAL A 80 -7.92 10.43 49.28
N GLY A 81 -7.48 11.31 50.17
CA GLY A 81 -6.24 11.10 50.94
C GLY A 81 -6.45 10.19 52.15
N THR A 82 -5.46 9.36 52.45
CA THR A 82 -5.38 8.56 53.68
C THR A 82 -4.26 9.09 54.58
N PRO A 83 -4.51 9.39 55.86
CA PRO A 83 -5.79 9.34 56.58
C PRO A 83 -6.80 10.39 56.08
N TRP A 84 -8.08 10.03 56.14
CA TRP A 84 -9.17 10.91 55.69
C TRP A 84 -9.20 12.24 56.45
N ALA A 85 -9.37 13.33 55.70
CA ALA A 85 -9.43 14.71 56.21
C ALA A 85 -8.19 15.14 57.04
N ALA A 86 -7.02 14.54 56.77
CA ALA A 86 -5.74 14.94 57.35
C ALA A 86 -4.83 15.56 56.27
N GLY A 87 -4.13 16.63 56.62
CA GLY A 87 -3.06 17.19 55.79
C GLY A 87 -3.50 17.97 54.55
N THR A 88 -2.58 18.09 53.59
CA THR A 88 -2.77 18.77 52.31
C THR A 88 -1.99 17.99 51.25
N VAL A 89 -2.60 17.84 50.08
CA VAL A 89 -1.96 17.30 48.87
C VAL A 89 -1.99 18.36 47.78
N PHE A 90 -0.96 18.38 46.95
CA PHE A 90 -0.92 19.14 45.70
C PHE A 90 -0.89 18.12 44.57
N ILE A 91 -1.75 18.30 43.56
CA ILE A 91 -1.87 17.40 42.42
C ILE A 91 -1.64 18.21 41.16
N ASP A 92 -0.76 17.72 40.29
CA ASP A 92 -0.45 18.33 38.99
C ASP A 92 -0.35 17.23 37.91
N ASN A 93 -0.22 17.64 36.64
CA ASN A 93 0.02 16.77 35.49
C ASN A 93 -1.00 15.62 35.36
N ILE A 94 -2.29 15.93 35.50
CA ILE A 94 -3.34 14.94 35.33
C ILE A 94 -3.63 14.76 33.84
N TYR A 95 -3.28 13.60 33.27
CA TYR A 95 -3.59 13.28 31.87
C TYR A 95 -3.74 11.78 31.66
N PHE A 96 -4.56 11.40 30.68
CA PHE A 96 -4.57 10.03 30.17
C PHE A 96 -3.52 9.90 29.07
N TRP A 97 -2.78 8.81 29.04
CA TRP A 97 -1.78 8.58 28.00
C TRP A 97 -1.70 7.10 27.61
N ARG A 98 -1.06 6.89 26.47
CA ARG A 98 -0.67 5.59 25.94
C ARG A 98 0.69 5.73 25.29
N THR A 99 1.41 4.63 25.18
CA THR A 99 2.62 4.59 24.35
C THR A 99 2.26 5.02 22.93
N PRO A 100 2.97 5.99 22.32
CA PRO A 100 2.71 6.39 20.95
C PRO A 100 2.84 5.20 20.01
N THR A 101 1.74 4.80 19.38
CA THR A 101 1.80 3.84 18.27
C THR A 101 2.41 4.54 17.06
N ALA A 102 3.37 3.89 16.39
CA ALA A 102 3.87 4.38 15.11
C ALA A 102 2.68 4.65 14.16
N PRO A 103 2.72 5.73 13.35
CA PRO A 103 1.66 6.01 12.40
C PRO A 103 1.42 4.78 11.52
N SER A 104 0.16 4.48 11.25
CA SER A 104 -0.19 3.31 10.46
C SER A 104 0.45 3.41 9.07
N PRO A 105 1.16 2.36 8.59
CA PRO A 105 1.69 2.34 7.22
C PRO A 105 0.58 2.30 6.16
N LEU A 106 -0.68 2.07 6.56
CA LEU A 106 -1.84 2.15 5.67
C LEU A 106 -2.20 3.58 5.28
N VAL A 107 -1.74 4.60 6.03
CA VAL A 107 -2.05 6.01 5.73
C VAL A 107 -1.71 6.33 4.28
N GLY A 108 -2.69 6.86 3.56
CA GLY A 108 -2.63 7.10 2.12
C GLY A 108 -3.87 6.60 1.40
N THR A 109 -3.80 6.63 0.07
CA THR A 109 -4.88 6.22 -0.82
C THR A 109 -4.51 4.90 -1.50
N TRP A 110 -5.44 3.96 -1.52
CA TRP A 110 -5.27 2.64 -2.14
C TRP A 110 -6.38 2.38 -3.13
N VAL A 111 -6.10 1.62 -4.17
CA VAL A 111 -7.06 1.13 -5.17
C VAL A 111 -6.87 -0.37 -5.33
N LEU A 112 -7.89 -1.08 -5.84
CA LEU A 112 -7.69 -2.47 -6.26
C LEU A 112 -6.59 -2.52 -7.33
N ALA A 113 -5.66 -3.48 -7.19
CA ALA A 113 -4.62 -3.68 -8.19
C ALA A 113 -5.28 -4.04 -9.53
N PRO A 114 -5.06 -3.31 -10.63
CA PRO A 114 -5.76 -3.51 -11.90
C PRO A 114 -5.22 -4.74 -12.66
N GLU A 115 -5.24 -5.89 -12.01
CA GLU A 115 -4.68 -7.16 -12.50
C GLU A 115 -5.57 -8.36 -12.16
N ALA A 116 -5.48 -9.40 -12.98
CA ALA A 116 -6.20 -10.65 -12.75
C ALA A 116 -5.79 -11.29 -11.41
N GLY A 117 -6.77 -11.75 -10.64
CA GLY A 117 -6.57 -12.34 -9.32
C GLY A 117 -6.51 -11.34 -8.17
N ALA A 118 -6.52 -10.02 -8.43
CA ALA A 118 -6.55 -9.01 -7.38
C ALA A 118 -7.86 -8.98 -6.58
N LEU A 119 -8.95 -9.56 -7.10
CA LEU A 119 -10.22 -9.71 -6.41
C LEU A 119 -10.68 -11.17 -6.56
N ALA A 120 -10.77 -11.90 -5.45
CA ALA A 120 -11.07 -13.33 -5.46
C ALA A 120 -11.77 -13.80 -4.18
N VAL A 121 -12.32 -15.02 -4.22
CA VAL A 121 -12.93 -15.69 -3.07
C VAL A 121 -12.62 -17.18 -3.06
N GLY A 122 -12.48 -17.74 -1.86
CA GLY A 122 -12.31 -19.18 -1.67
C GLY A 122 -12.50 -19.66 -0.22
N PRO A 123 -12.25 -20.95 0.04
CA PRO A 123 -12.52 -21.60 1.33
C PRO A 123 -11.48 -21.30 2.42
N ALA A 124 -10.37 -20.63 2.09
CA ALA A 124 -9.29 -20.30 3.01
C ALA A 124 -8.54 -19.05 2.54
N MET A 125 -7.83 -18.39 3.46
CA MET A 125 -6.87 -17.34 3.13
C MET A 125 -5.83 -17.86 2.11
N GLY A 126 -5.62 -17.11 1.04
CA GLY A 126 -4.77 -17.47 -0.10
C GLY A 126 -5.43 -18.37 -1.16
N ASP A 127 -6.62 -18.91 -0.91
CA ASP A 127 -7.31 -19.81 -1.85
C ASP A 127 -8.32 -19.03 -2.72
N THR A 128 -8.17 -19.11 -4.04
CA THR A 128 -9.00 -18.41 -5.02
C THR A 128 -9.83 -19.36 -5.89
N SER A 129 -10.01 -20.60 -5.43
CA SER A 129 -10.56 -21.71 -6.23
C SER A 129 -12.07 -21.61 -6.51
N TRP A 130 -12.83 -20.84 -5.72
CA TRP A 130 -14.26 -20.66 -5.98
C TRP A 130 -14.52 -19.66 -7.10
N TRP A 131 -13.83 -18.51 -7.04
CA TRP A 131 -13.87 -17.52 -8.10
C TRP A 131 -12.70 -16.53 -7.97
N SER A 132 -12.17 -16.10 -9.11
CA SER A 132 -11.09 -15.13 -9.22
C SER A 132 -11.36 -14.23 -10.42
N CYS A 133 -11.30 -12.91 -10.23
CA CYS A 133 -11.50 -11.95 -11.31
C CYS A 133 -10.37 -12.09 -12.34
N ASP A 134 -10.70 -12.46 -13.57
CA ASP A 134 -9.75 -12.54 -14.69
C ASP A 134 -9.57 -11.18 -15.38
N ALA A 135 -8.74 -11.12 -16.43
CA ALA A 135 -8.47 -9.88 -17.15
C ALA A 135 -9.73 -9.24 -17.79
N THR A 136 -10.69 -10.06 -18.23
CA THR A 136 -11.98 -9.56 -18.74
C THR A 136 -12.81 -8.97 -17.62
N CYS A 137 -12.90 -9.65 -16.48
CA CYS A 137 -13.55 -9.14 -15.28
C CYS A 137 -12.94 -7.83 -14.79
N VAL A 138 -11.61 -7.67 -14.80
CA VAL A 138 -10.93 -6.40 -14.46
C VAL A 138 -11.36 -5.28 -15.40
N THR A 139 -11.40 -5.56 -16.70
CA THR A 139 -11.82 -4.59 -17.73
C THR A 139 -13.28 -4.18 -17.56
N ASP A 140 -14.18 -5.15 -17.36
CA ASP A 140 -15.62 -4.89 -17.17
C ASP A 140 -15.87 -4.08 -15.89
N ARG A 141 -15.04 -4.29 -14.86
CA ARG A 141 -15.10 -3.62 -13.55
C ARG A 141 -14.21 -2.39 -13.44
N ALA A 142 -13.81 -1.75 -14.54
CA ALA A 142 -12.86 -0.63 -14.50
C ALA A 142 -13.23 0.47 -13.45
N CYS A 143 -14.52 0.78 -13.30
CA CYS A 143 -15.06 1.71 -12.30
C CYS A 143 -14.97 1.25 -10.83
N GLN A 144 -14.62 0.00 -10.56
CA GLN A 144 -14.34 -0.51 -9.21
C GLN A 144 -12.84 -0.58 -8.94
N TYR A 145 -12.03 -0.65 -10.01
CA TYR A 145 -10.56 -0.64 -9.89
C TYR A 145 -9.99 0.78 -9.79
N ASP A 146 -10.77 1.82 -10.07
CA ASP A 146 -10.43 3.22 -9.79
C ASP A 146 -11.03 3.76 -8.47
N ASP A 147 -11.90 2.98 -7.81
CA ASP A 147 -12.42 3.30 -6.48
C ASP A 147 -11.29 3.36 -5.44
N GLU A 148 -11.25 4.46 -4.68
CA GLU A 148 -10.19 4.74 -3.73
C GLU A 148 -10.60 4.44 -2.28
N PHE A 149 -9.72 3.75 -1.56
CA PHE A 149 -9.78 3.48 -0.13
C PHE A 149 -8.78 4.39 0.58
N VAL A 150 -9.28 5.45 1.22
CA VAL A 150 -8.45 6.51 1.81
C VAL A 150 -8.33 6.32 3.32
N PHE A 151 -7.11 6.10 3.80
CA PHE A 151 -6.76 6.06 5.22
C PHE A 151 -6.12 7.39 5.63
N GLY A 152 -6.85 8.20 6.40
CA GLY A 152 -6.38 9.48 6.91
C GLY A 152 -5.35 9.34 8.03
N SER A 153 -4.40 10.27 8.10
CA SER A 153 -3.40 10.33 9.19
C SER A 153 -4.03 10.59 10.57
N ASP A 154 -5.26 11.07 10.60
CA ASP A 154 -6.06 11.37 11.78
C ASP A 154 -6.95 10.18 12.22
N GLY A 155 -6.85 9.04 11.54
CA GLY A 155 -7.67 7.86 11.80
C GLY A 155 -9.01 7.85 11.05
N SER A 156 -9.30 8.82 10.19
CA SER A 156 -10.46 8.79 9.31
C SER A 156 -10.32 7.75 8.20
N PHE A 157 -11.45 7.21 7.73
CA PHE A 157 -11.51 6.33 6.57
C PHE A 157 -12.58 6.82 5.59
N THR A 158 -12.33 6.72 4.28
CA THR A 158 -13.30 7.14 3.25
C THR A 158 -13.19 6.27 2.01
N ASN A 159 -14.34 5.85 1.48
CA ASN A 159 -14.46 5.31 0.13
C ASN A 159 -14.73 6.48 -0.84
N VAL A 160 -13.85 6.70 -1.82
CA VAL A 160 -14.04 7.73 -2.86
C VAL A 160 -14.29 7.03 -4.19
N LEU A 161 -15.53 7.10 -4.68
CA LEU A 161 -16.03 6.26 -5.77
C LEU A 161 -16.23 6.99 -7.10
N GLY A 162 -15.84 8.27 -7.19
CA GLY A 162 -16.11 9.09 -8.38
C GLY A 162 -17.60 9.19 -8.74
N THR A 163 -17.92 9.12 -10.04
CA THR A 163 -19.30 9.18 -10.55
C THR A 163 -19.95 7.81 -10.76
N GLU A 164 -19.14 6.76 -10.86
CA GLU A 164 -19.57 5.39 -11.11
C GLU A 164 -18.71 4.42 -10.29
N THR A 165 -19.33 3.35 -9.79
CA THR A 165 -18.69 2.18 -9.16
C THR A 165 -19.36 0.92 -9.70
N TRP A 166 -18.85 -0.27 -9.36
CA TRP A 166 -19.51 -1.52 -9.70
C TRP A 166 -20.74 -1.74 -8.81
N VAL A 167 -21.94 -1.66 -9.41
CA VAL A 167 -23.21 -1.81 -8.70
C VAL A 167 -23.85 -3.15 -9.04
N GLU A 168 -23.92 -4.00 -8.03
CA GLU A 168 -24.49 -5.34 -8.18
C GLU A 168 -26.02 -5.36 -8.10
N THR A 169 -26.63 -6.44 -8.60
CA THR A 169 -28.09 -6.62 -8.59
C THR A 169 -28.68 -6.49 -7.18
N TRP A 170 -27.98 -6.93 -6.13
CA TRP A 170 -28.45 -6.83 -4.75
C TRP A 170 -28.52 -5.38 -4.23
N GLN A 171 -27.72 -4.47 -4.80
CA GLN A 171 -27.78 -3.03 -4.53
C GLN A 171 -28.87 -2.33 -5.37
N GLY A 172 -29.56 -3.06 -6.26
CA GLY A 172 -30.50 -2.48 -7.23
C GLY A 172 -29.86 -2.07 -8.56
N GLY A 173 -28.61 -2.48 -8.81
CA GLY A 173 -27.91 -2.33 -10.09
C GLY A 173 -28.17 -3.48 -11.07
N SER A 174 -27.23 -3.68 -11.98
CA SER A 174 -27.30 -4.73 -13.02
C SER A 174 -25.99 -5.48 -13.20
N ASP A 175 -25.16 -5.55 -12.15
CA ASP A 175 -23.82 -6.12 -12.20
C ASP A 175 -22.98 -5.43 -13.30
N ALA A 176 -22.87 -4.11 -13.18
CA ALA A 176 -22.19 -3.23 -14.13
C ALA A 176 -21.73 -1.95 -13.43
N CYS A 177 -20.87 -1.17 -14.11
CA CYS A 177 -20.57 0.19 -13.70
C CYS A 177 -21.85 1.05 -13.69
N GLY A 178 -22.04 1.80 -12.61
CA GLY A 178 -23.20 2.68 -12.44
C GLY A 178 -23.05 3.58 -11.21
N THR A 179 -24.03 4.48 -11.00
CA THR A 179 -23.98 5.44 -9.90
C THR A 179 -23.93 4.75 -8.52
N PRO A 180 -23.03 5.16 -7.61
CA PRO A 180 -22.95 4.60 -6.27
C PRO A 180 -24.28 4.63 -5.51
N VAL A 181 -24.58 3.56 -4.75
CA VAL A 181 -25.87 3.36 -4.09
C VAL A 181 -25.72 3.31 -2.57
N ALA A 182 -26.47 4.15 -1.86
CA ALA A 182 -26.49 4.20 -0.40
C ALA A 182 -26.90 2.83 0.21
N PRO A 183 -26.29 2.40 1.33
CA PRO A 183 -25.32 3.14 2.14
C PRO A 183 -23.85 3.06 1.65
N TYR A 184 -23.59 2.38 0.52
CA TYR A 184 -22.23 2.12 0.00
C TYR A 184 -21.80 3.15 -1.06
N ASP A 185 -22.25 4.40 -0.92
CA ASP A 185 -22.09 5.48 -1.89
C ASP A 185 -20.93 6.43 -1.56
N GLY A 186 -20.06 6.05 -0.63
CA GLY A 186 -18.91 6.86 -0.19
C GLY A 186 -19.26 7.99 0.80
N ASN A 187 -20.53 8.17 1.17
CA ASN A 187 -20.95 9.21 2.12
C ASN A 187 -20.83 8.80 3.59
N ALA A 188 -20.41 7.56 3.87
CA ALA A 188 -20.23 7.07 5.24
C ALA A 188 -19.14 7.88 5.97
N THR A 189 -19.47 8.36 7.18
CA THR A 189 -18.45 8.89 8.10
C THR A 189 -17.79 7.71 8.81
N ALA A 190 -16.57 7.38 8.43
CA ALA A 190 -15.88 6.21 8.93
C ALA A 190 -14.51 6.54 9.52
N THR A 191 -14.02 5.62 10.35
CA THR A 191 -12.70 5.65 10.98
C THR A 191 -12.04 4.29 10.83
N PHE A 192 -10.73 4.22 11.05
CA PHE A 192 -10.00 2.96 11.11
C PHE A 192 -9.10 2.86 12.32
N VAL A 193 -8.91 1.63 12.79
CA VAL A 193 -7.90 1.26 13.78
C VAL A 193 -7.06 0.13 13.19
N HIS A 194 -5.75 0.35 13.08
CA HIS A 194 -4.81 -0.65 12.59
C HIS A 194 -4.03 -1.27 13.76
N ASN A 195 -4.24 -2.55 13.99
CA ASN A 195 -3.44 -3.37 14.89
C ASN A 195 -2.28 -3.99 14.10
N GLN A 196 -1.13 -3.31 14.13
CA GLN A 196 0.07 -3.71 13.40
C GLN A 196 0.66 -5.04 13.89
N ASP A 197 0.52 -5.36 15.18
CA ASP A 197 1.07 -6.59 15.77
C ASP A 197 0.30 -7.83 15.31
N ASN A 198 -1.02 -7.70 15.15
CA ASN A 198 -1.88 -8.78 14.66
C ASN A 198 -2.08 -8.74 13.14
N GLY A 199 -1.61 -7.69 12.46
CA GLY A 199 -1.84 -7.49 11.04
C GLY A 199 -3.32 -7.32 10.69
N THR A 200 -4.11 -6.62 11.52
CA THR A 200 -5.55 -6.42 11.27
C THR A 200 -5.93 -4.95 11.24
N VAL A 201 -6.89 -4.59 10.39
CA VAL A 201 -7.50 -3.26 10.37
C VAL A 201 -9.01 -3.37 10.56
N THR A 202 -9.54 -2.59 11.49
CA THR A 202 -10.99 -2.46 11.70
C THR A 202 -11.45 -1.12 11.17
N ILE A 203 -12.41 -1.16 10.23
CA ILE A 203 -13.13 0.02 9.73
C ILE A 203 -14.44 0.14 10.51
N SER A 204 -14.71 1.30 11.09
CA SER A 204 -15.95 1.60 11.82
C SER A 204 -16.73 2.69 11.10
N GLY A 205 -17.97 2.40 10.72
CA GLY A 205 -18.85 3.28 9.94
C GLY A 205 -19.71 2.46 8.99
N SER A 206 -21.03 2.49 9.18
CA SER A 206 -21.96 1.73 8.33
C SER A 206 -21.90 2.22 6.89
N GLY A 207 -21.71 1.29 5.95
CA GLY A 207 -21.53 1.58 4.52
C GLY A 207 -20.07 1.71 4.08
N ALA A 208 -19.10 1.77 4.99
CA ALA A 208 -17.67 1.76 4.66
C ALA A 208 -17.12 0.34 4.53
N TYR A 209 -16.19 0.15 3.59
CA TYR A 209 -15.62 -1.17 3.27
C TYR A 209 -14.25 -1.05 2.58
N ILE A 210 -13.51 -2.17 2.52
CA ILE A 210 -12.32 -2.34 1.68
C ILE A 210 -12.61 -3.42 0.63
N GLY A 211 -12.24 -3.16 -0.63
CA GLY A 211 -12.45 -4.09 -1.75
C GLY A 211 -13.88 -4.01 -2.30
N ILE A 212 -14.81 -4.75 -1.71
CA ILE A 212 -16.22 -4.77 -2.15
C ILE A 212 -17.19 -4.56 -0.97
N PRO A 213 -18.36 -3.94 -1.19
CA PRO A 213 -19.33 -3.69 -0.11
C PRO A 213 -20.08 -4.94 0.35
N LYS A 214 -20.02 -6.05 -0.40
CA LYS A 214 -20.81 -7.26 -0.15
C LYS A 214 -20.35 -8.05 1.08
N ALA A 215 -19.04 -8.15 1.30
CA ALA A 215 -18.46 -9.03 2.29
C ALA A 215 -18.30 -8.31 3.64
N ASN A 216 -18.83 -8.91 4.72
CA ASN A 216 -18.59 -8.48 6.10
C ASN A 216 -18.37 -9.68 7.02
N ASN A 217 -17.89 -9.47 8.25
CA ASN A 217 -17.46 -10.57 9.12
C ASN A 217 -18.58 -11.56 9.52
N GLU A 218 -19.86 -11.21 9.36
CA GLU A 218 -20.98 -12.12 9.61
C GLU A 218 -21.40 -12.93 8.37
N GLY A 219 -21.00 -12.50 7.17
CA GLY A 219 -21.38 -13.12 5.90
C GLY A 219 -21.42 -12.16 4.71
N GLU A 220 -22.10 -12.60 3.66
CA GLU A 220 -22.29 -11.81 2.44
C GLU A 220 -23.68 -11.17 2.38
N LEU A 221 -23.72 -9.87 2.09
CA LEU A 221 -24.96 -9.15 1.85
C LEU A 221 -25.67 -9.66 0.57
N PRO A 222 -27.02 -9.59 0.54
CA PRO A 222 -27.92 -9.05 1.56
C PRO A 222 -28.38 -10.08 2.59
N ASN A 223 -27.70 -11.24 2.71
CA ASN A 223 -28.16 -12.34 3.56
C ASN A 223 -27.82 -12.16 5.05
N VAL A 224 -27.06 -11.11 5.38
CA VAL A 224 -26.70 -10.71 6.73
C VAL A 224 -27.06 -9.25 6.97
N ALA A 225 -26.95 -8.78 8.21
CA ALA A 225 -27.19 -7.38 8.54
C ALA A 225 -26.10 -6.47 7.93
N VAL A 226 -26.46 -5.20 7.69
CA VAL A 226 -25.47 -4.17 7.37
C VAL A 226 -24.59 -3.97 8.61
N PRO A 227 -23.26 -4.12 8.51
CA PRO A 227 -22.37 -4.00 9.65
C PRO A 227 -22.21 -2.53 10.08
N GLU A 228 -21.94 -2.32 11.38
CA GLU A 228 -21.45 -1.04 11.90
C GLU A 228 -19.91 -0.94 11.83
N SER A 229 -19.23 -2.09 11.75
CA SER A 229 -17.78 -2.19 11.58
C SER A 229 -17.39 -3.47 10.86
N ILE A 230 -16.26 -3.45 10.14
CA ILE A 230 -15.69 -4.60 9.45
C ILE A 230 -14.21 -4.69 9.78
N THR A 231 -13.72 -5.89 10.13
CA THR A 231 -12.30 -6.17 10.38
C THR A 231 -11.72 -7.02 9.25
N TYR A 232 -10.53 -6.63 8.80
CA TYR A 232 -9.78 -7.27 7.73
C TYR A 232 -8.41 -7.69 8.26
N ASP A 233 -7.90 -8.82 7.78
CA ASP A 233 -6.47 -9.16 7.85
C ASP A 233 -5.74 -8.40 6.74
N VAL A 234 -4.58 -7.81 7.05
CA VAL A 234 -3.79 -7.01 6.12
C VAL A 234 -2.31 -7.42 6.20
N THR A 235 -1.75 -7.75 5.05
CA THR A 235 -0.32 -8.07 4.89
C THR A 235 0.32 -7.12 3.89
N PHE A 236 1.38 -6.43 4.29
CA PHE A 236 2.20 -5.65 3.36
C PHE A 236 3.10 -6.57 2.55
N LEU A 237 2.97 -6.53 1.22
CA LEU A 237 3.89 -7.21 0.31
C LEU A 237 5.12 -6.34 0.05
N ASP A 238 4.91 -5.02 -0.02
CA ASP A 238 5.92 -3.97 -0.01
C ASP A 238 5.30 -2.63 0.48
N SER A 239 5.98 -1.49 0.30
CA SER A 239 5.48 -0.17 0.77
C SER A 239 4.26 0.37 0.01
N ASN A 240 4.00 -0.13 -1.19
CA ASN A 240 2.94 0.33 -2.10
C ASN A 240 1.97 -0.79 -2.50
N THR A 241 2.12 -2.00 -1.97
CA THR A 241 1.23 -3.12 -2.25
C THR A 241 0.86 -3.89 -0.98
N ILE A 242 -0.43 -4.11 -0.78
CA ILE A 242 -0.99 -4.86 0.34
C ILE A 242 -1.93 -5.96 -0.13
N SER A 243 -1.93 -7.08 0.59
CA SER A 243 -2.98 -8.08 0.54
C SER A 243 -3.95 -7.83 1.69
N VAL A 244 -5.24 -7.79 1.40
CA VAL A 244 -6.33 -7.58 2.36
C VAL A 244 -7.28 -8.76 2.26
N VAL A 245 -7.64 -9.36 3.39
CA VAL A 245 -8.51 -10.54 3.45
C VAL A 245 -9.61 -10.31 4.47
N ILE A 246 -10.82 -10.78 4.16
CA ILE A 246 -11.94 -10.83 5.09
C ILE A 246 -12.54 -12.23 5.09
N GLU A 247 -12.70 -12.81 6.28
CA GLU A 247 -13.57 -13.98 6.47
C GLU A 247 -15.03 -13.50 6.55
N ALA A 248 -15.78 -13.72 5.47
CA ALA A 248 -17.17 -13.35 5.32
C ALA A 248 -18.10 -14.47 5.81
N GLY A 249 -18.13 -14.66 7.13
CA GLY A 249 -18.71 -15.85 7.74
C GLY A 249 -17.78 -17.06 7.62
N ALA A 250 -18.02 -18.07 8.45
CA ALA A 250 -17.08 -19.17 8.63
C ALA A 250 -16.75 -19.90 7.31
N GLY A 251 -15.46 -19.89 6.93
CA GLY A 251 -14.97 -20.63 5.77
C GLY A 251 -15.17 -19.95 4.41
N VAL A 252 -15.50 -18.67 4.37
CA VAL A 252 -15.62 -17.88 3.13
C VAL A 252 -14.64 -16.72 3.19
N PHE A 253 -13.61 -16.71 2.35
CA PHE A 253 -12.56 -15.71 2.40
C PHE A 253 -12.55 -14.88 1.11
N TRP A 254 -12.99 -13.63 1.21
CA TRP A 254 -12.77 -12.65 0.16
C TRP A 254 -11.40 -12.02 0.31
N GLN A 255 -10.73 -11.81 -0.83
CA GLN A 255 -9.34 -11.40 -0.87
C GLN A 255 -9.15 -10.32 -1.92
N TYR A 256 -8.34 -9.33 -1.55
CA TYR A 256 -8.06 -8.13 -2.33
C TYR A 256 -6.55 -7.88 -2.37
N LYS A 257 -5.98 -7.65 -3.56
CA LYS A 257 -4.65 -7.02 -3.69
C LYS A 257 -4.90 -5.54 -3.96
N LEU A 258 -4.40 -4.67 -3.08
CA LEU A 258 -4.48 -3.22 -3.27
C LEU A 258 -3.09 -2.65 -3.56
N VAL A 259 -3.06 -1.65 -4.43
CA VAL A 259 -1.87 -0.84 -4.70
C VAL A 259 -2.13 0.60 -4.31
N ARG A 260 -1.09 1.30 -3.88
CA ARG A 260 -1.20 2.71 -3.47
C ARG A 260 -1.51 3.57 -4.71
N SER A 261 -2.62 4.32 -4.67
CA SER A 261 -3.05 5.21 -5.76
C SER A 261 -1.97 6.26 -6.02
N GLY A 262 -1.60 6.43 -7.29
CA GLY A 262 -0.54 7.35 -7.70
C GLY A 262 0.88 6.95 -7.26
N ALA A 263 1.10 5.70 -6.84
CA ALA A 263 2.46 5.21 -6.63
C ALA A 263 3.25 5.27 -7.95
N PRO A 264 4.47 5.82 -7.95
CA PRO A 264 5.31 5.82 -9.15
C PRO A 264 5.57 4.37 -9.58
N SER A 265 5.57 4.11 -10.89
CA SER A 265 5.95 2.79 -11.43
C SER A 265 7.28 2.33 -10.80
N PRO A 266 7.44 1.04 -10.48
CA PRO A 266 8.71 0.52 -9.95
C PRO A 266 9.88 0.73 -10.92
N LEU A 267 9.59 0.92 -12.21
CA LEU A 267 10.58 1.27 -13.23
C LEU A 267 11.09 2.71 -13.13
N VAL A 268 10.39 3.62 -12.42
CA VAL A 268 10.80 5.02 -12.30
C VAL A 268 12.24 5.12 -11.83
N GLY A 269 13.03 5.89 -12.58
CA GLY A 269 14.47 6.07 -12.36
C GLY A 269 15.29 5.93 -13.64
N THR A 270 16.60 5.96 -13.46
CA THR A 270 17.58 5.87 -14.55
C THR A 270 18.24 4.50 -14.49
N TRP A 271 18.27 3.82 -15.64
CA TRP A 271 18.83 2.49 -15.77
C TRP A 271 19.91 2.47 -16.84
N VAL A 272 20.89 1.60 -16.69
CA VAL A 272 21.95 1.32 -17.66
C VAL A 272 22.09 -0.20 -17.85
N LEU A 273 22.68 -0.65 -18.95
CA LEU A 273 23.09 -2.06 -19.07
C LEU A 273 24.04 -2.43 -17.92
N ALA A 274 23.78 -3.55 -17.27
CA ALA A 274 24.63 -4.04 -16.20
C ALA A 274 26.04 -4.30 -16.76
N PRO A 275 27.12 -3.71 -16.22
CA PRO A 275 28.47 -3.86 -16.74
C PRO A 275 29.10 -5.20 -16.33
N GLU A 276 28.38 -6.31 -16.57
CA GLU A 276 28.78 -7.68 -16.29
C GLU A 276 28.52 -8.59 -17.50
N ALA A 277 29.35 -9.62 -17.67
CA ALA A 277 29.26 -10.52 -18.80
C ALA A 277 27.89 -11.21 -18.87
N GLY A 278 27.31 -11.25 -20.06
CA GLY A 278 25.99 -11.84 -20.31
C GLY A 278 24.79 -10.91 -20.08
N SER A 279 25.01 -9.65 -19.69
CA SER A 279 23.94 -8.66 -19.55
C SER A 279 23.33 -8.20 -20.88
N LEU A 280 23.93 -8.53 -22.01
CA LEU A 280 23.40 -8.34 -23.36
C LEU A 280 23.63 -9.62 -24.15
N ALA A 281 22.55 -10.30 -24.53
CA ALA A 281 22.62 -11.61 -25.17
C ALA A 281 21.43 -11.89 -26.09
N VAL A 282 21.57 -12.93 -26.93
CA VAL A 282 20.50 -13.44 -27.78
C VAL A 282 20.52 -14.96 -27.84
N GLY A 283 19.33 -15.56 -27.94
CA GLY A 283 19.18 -17.01 -28.11
C GLY A 283 17.77 -17.45 -28.53
N PRO A 284 17.55 -18.76 -28.66
CA PRO A 284 16.33 -19.34 -29.20
C PRO A 284 15.11 -19.32 -28.25
N ALA A 285 15.32 -18.97 -26.98
CA ALA A 285 14.28 -18.95 -25.95
C ALA A 285 14.62 -17.93 -24.86
N LEU A 286 13.62 -17.52 -24.08
CA LEU A 286 13.83 -16.70 -22.88
C LEU A 286 14.80 -17.40 -21.91
N GLY A 287 15.81 -16.68 -21.44
CA GLY A 287 16.91 -17.19 -20.61
C GLY A 287 18.05 -17.87 -21.38
N ASP A 288 17.90 -18.14 -22.68
CA ASP A 288 18.93 -18.81 -23.49
C ASP A 288 19.86 -17.79 -24.16
N THR A 289 21.17 -17.91 -23.91
CA THR A 289 22.21 -17.01 -24.44
C THR A 289 23.18 -17.73 -25.39
N SER A 290 22.78 -18.87 -25.95
CA SER A 290 23.66 -19.79 -26.68
C SER A 290 24.07 -19.33 -28.07
N TRP A 291 23.32 -18.41 -28.70
CA TRP A 291 23.69 -17.87 -30.01
C TRP A 291 24.78 -16.82 -29.89
N TRP A 292 24.61 -15.88 -28.97
CA TRP A 292 25.64 -14.90 -28.64
C TRP A 292 25.38 -14.26 -27.28
N SER A 293 26.46 -13.95 -26.56
CA SER A 293 26.44 -13.33 -25.24
C SER A 293 27.64 -12.41 -25.11
N CYS A 294 27.42 -11.14 -24.74
CA CYS A 294 28.49 -10.15 -24.60
C CYS A 294 29.39 -10.50 -23.41
N ASP A 295 30.63 -10.88 -23.69
CA ASP A 295 31.64 -11.16 -22.68
C ASP A 295 32.36 -9.89 -22.20
N ALA A 296 33.34 -10.04 -21.31
CA ALA A 296 34.08 -8.91 -20.77
C ALA A 296 34.85 -8.09 -21.84
N ALA A 297 35.29 -8.72 -22.93
CA ALA A 297 35.96 -8.02 -24.03
C ALA A 297 34.95 -7.19 -24.84
N CYS A 298 33.80 -7.79 -25.15
CA CYS A 298 32.68 -7.12 -25.79
C CYS A 298 32.19 -5.90 -24.99
N ILE A 299 32.09 -5.99 -23.66
CA ILE A 299 31.76 -4.85 -22.79
C ILE A 299 32.81 -3.74 -22.92
N GLY A 300 34.09 -4.11 -22.92
CA GLY A 300 35.19 -3.17 -23.10
C GLY A 300 35.14 -2.41 -24.44
N ASP A 301 34.76 -3.10 -25.51
CA ASP A 301 34.58 -2.48 -26.84
C ASP A 301 33.34 -1.58 -26.90
N ARG A 302 32.29 -1.92 -26.13
CA ARG A 302 30.97 -1.26 -26.11
C ARG A 302 30.80 -0.25 -24.97
N VAL A 303 31.87 0.34 -24.44
CA VAL A 303 31.78 1.19 -23.23
C VAL A 303 30.73 2.31 -23.35
N CYS A 304 30.57 2.88 -24.55
CA CYS A 304 29.60 3.91 -24.91
C CYS A 304 28.13 3.43 -24.98
N GLN A 305 27.88 2.12 -24.93
CA GLN A 305 26.53 1.55 -24.85
C GLN A 305 26.16 1.18 -23.41
N TYR A 306 27.17 0.94 -22.58
CA TYR A 306 26.98 0.62 -21.16
C TYR A 306 26.83 1.86 -20.27
N ASP A 307 27.15 3.06 -20.78
CA ASP A 307 26.84 4.34 -20.14
C ASP A 307 25.57 5.02 -20.67
N ASP A 308 24.99 4.51 -21.76
CA ASP A 308 23.68 4.94 -22.27
C ASP A 308 22.58 4.66 -21.25
N GLN A 309 21.71 5.65 -21.06
CA GLN A 309 20.70 5.64 -20.00
C GLN A 309 19.29 5.43 -20.56
N PHE A 310 18.52 4.61 -19.85
CA PHE A 310 17.09 4.39 -20.05
C PHE A 310 16.33 5.04 -18.87
N VAL A 311 15.71 6.20 -19.12
CA VAL A 311 15.08 7.01 -18.06
C VAL A 311 13.57 6.83 -18.11
N PHE A 312 13.00 6.30 -17.03
CA PHE A 312 11.56 6.20 -16.80
C PHE A 312 11.12 7.32 -15.86
N GLY A 313 10.37 8.28 -16.39
CA GLY A 313 9.82 9.40 -15.61
C GLY A 313 8.65 8.98 -14.73
N SER A 314 8.47 9.65 -13.59
CA SER A 314 7.30 9.46 -12.72
C SER A 314 5.99 9.92 -13.36
N ASP A 315 6.07 10.70 -14.43
CA ASP A 315 4.95 11.20 -15.24
C ASP A 315 4.59 10.29 -16.42
N GLY A 316 5.22 9.11 -16.52
CA GLY A 316 5.03 8.18 -17.64
C GLY A 316 5.87 8.52 -18.87
N SER A 317 6.74 9.53 -18.83
CA SER A 317 7.71 9.81 -19.91
C SER A 317 8.81 8.76 -19.97
N PHE A 318 9.34 8.50 -21.16
CA PHE A 318 10.51 7.65 -21.38
C PHE A 318 11.53 8.38 -22.24
N SER A 319 12.82 8.19 -21.95
CA SER A 319 13.89 8.74 -22.79
C SER A 319 15.13 7.85 -22.81
N ASN A 320 15.74 7.73 -23.99
CA ASN A 320 17.11 7.28 -24.17
C ASN A 320 18.02 8.49 -24.03
N VAL A 321 18.78 8.57 -22.95
CA VAL A 321 19.77 9.65 -22.76
C VAL A 321 21.14 9.09 -23.14
N LEU A 322 21.58 9.49 -24.34
CA LEU A 322 22.84 9.04 -24.94
C LEU A 322 23.94 10.07 -24.68
N GLY A 323 25.18 9.59 -24.60
CA GLY A 323 26.37 10.44 -24.51
C GLY A 323 26.70 11.16 -25.82
N SER A 324 27.95 11.61 -25.95
CA SER A 324 28.46 12.07 -27.25
C SER A 324 28.60 10.93 -28.25
N ASP A 325 28.78 9.71 -27.75
CA ASP A 325 28.90 8.47 -28.50
C ASP A 325 27.94 7.43 -27.93
N THR A 326 27.45 6.54 -28.80
CA THR A 326 26.73 5.29 -28.50
C THR A 326 27.29 4.19 -29.42
N TRP A 327 26.90 2.93 -29.23
CA TRP A 327 27.28 1.86 -30.17
C TRP A 327 26.46 1.95 -31.46
N VAL A 328 27.11 2.32 -32.56
CA VAL A 328 26.47 2.47 -33.87
C VAL A 328 26.87 1.32 -34.79
N GLU A 329 25.89 0.48 -35.11
CA GLU A 329 26.10 -0.67 -35.99
C GLU A 329 26.11 -0.27 -37.48
N ALA A 330 26.66 -1.16 -38.32
CA ALA A 330 26.74 -0.94 -39.77
C ALA A 330 25.37 -0.65 -40.43
N TRP A 331 24.28 -1.23 -39.92
CA TRP A 331 22.93 -1.00 -40.45
C TRP A 331 22.41 0.42 -40.19
N GLN A 332 22.94 1.11 -39.17
CA GLN A 332 22.67 2.53 -38.90
C GLN A 332 23.57 3.46 -39.73
N GLY A 333 24.49 2.90 -40.54
CA GLY A 333 25.53 3.65 -41.26
C GLY A 333 26.84 3.84 -40.49
N GLY A 334 27.00 3.14 -39.36
CA GLY A 334 28.24 3.10 -38.58
C GLY A 334 29.21 2.01 -39.04
N SER A 335 30.10 1.60 -38.12
CA SER A 335 31.12 0.57 -38.38
C SER A 335 31.26 -0.42 -37.22
N ASP A 336 30.17 -0.67 -36.50
CA ASP A 336 30.14 -1.51 -35.29
C ASP A 336 31.17 -1.02 -34.26
N ALA A 337 31.01 0.24 -33.85
CA ALA A 337 31.91 0.93 -32.93
C ALA A 337 31.18 2.07 -32.21
N CYS A 338 31.81 2.61 -31.15
CA CYS A 338 31.37 3.86 -30.53
C CYS A 338 31.45 5.02 -31.53
N ALA A 339 30.33 5.71 -31.75
CA ALA A 339 30.22 6.87 -32.62
C ALA A 339 29.00 7.73 -32.23
N ALA A 340 28.89 8.92 -32.82
CA ALA A 340 27.77 9.81 -32.58
C ALA A 340 26.40 9.14 -32.88
N PRO A 341 25.39 9.33 -32.00
CA PRO A 341 24.07 8.72 -32.20
C PRO A 341 23.41 9.09 -33.53
N VAL A 342 22.65 8.15 -34.11
CA VAL A 342 22.07 8.27 -35.46
C VAL A 342 20.54 8.22 -35.39
N ALA A 343 19.90 9.25 -35.94
CA ALA A 343 18.43 9.33 -36.05
C ALA A 343 17.85 8.11 -36.80
N PRO A 344 16.70 7.56 -36.36
CA PRO A 344 15.84 8.06 -35.28
C PRO A 344 16.25 7.61 -33.86
N TYR A 345 17.35 6.87 -33.69
CA TYR A 345 17.77 6.26 -32.42
C TYR A 345 18.79 7.12 -31.66
N ASP A 346 18.70 8.45 -31.81
CA ASP A 346 19.68 9.42 -31.31
C ASP A 346 19.31 10.05 -29.97
N GLY A 347 18.33 9.47 -29.26
CA GLY A 347 17.84 9.97 -27.97
C GLY A 347 16.92 11.18 -28.08
N THR A 348 16.59 11.66 -29.29
CA THR A 348 15.68 12.81 -29.47
C THR A 348 14.20 12.44 -29.52
N ALA A 349 13.89 11.14 -29.44
CA ALA A 349 12.51 10.63 -29.47
C ALA A 349 11.69 11.16 -28.28
N SER A 350 10.51 11.70 -28.56
CA SER A 350 9.51 11.95 -27.52
C SER A 350 8.76 10.64 -27.26
N ALA A 351 9.03 10.02 -26.11
CA ALA A 351 8.47 8.71 -25.77
C ALA A 351 7.78 8.68 -24.42
N THR A 352 6.89 7.71 -24.26
CA THR A 352 6.21 7.36 -23.00
C THR A 352 6.35 5.87 -22.73
N TYR A 353 6.06 5.45 -21.51
CA TYR A 353 5.96 4.05 -21.16
C TYR A 353 4.69 3.73 -20.38
N SER A 354 4.26 2.48 -20.48
CA SER A 354 3.25 1.88 -19.62
C SER A 354 3.75 0.53 -19.12
N TYR A 355 3.77 0.34 -17.79
CA TYR A 355 4.14 -0.91 -17.15
C TYR A 355 2.87 -1.69 -16.78
N ASP A 356 2.78 -2.93 -17.26
CA ASP A 356 1.77 -3.90 -16.87
C ASP A 356 2.45 -4.93 -15.97
N GLU A 357 2.26 -4.76 -14.66
CA GLU A 357 2.83 -5.64 -13.63
C GLU A 357 2.34 -7.08 -13.79
N SER A 358 1.06 -7.25 -14.14
CA SER A 358 0.42 -8.56 -14.23
C SER A 358 0.94 -9.41 -15.38
N ALA A 359 1.16 -8.76 -16.53
CA ALA A 359 1.78 -9.40 -17.68
C ALA A 359 3.31 -9.50 -17.53
N GLY A 360 3.89 -8.78 -16.56
CA GLY A 360 5.32 -8.58 -16.46
C GLY A 360 5.86 -7.93 -17.74
N THR A 361 5.18 -6.91 -18.27
CA THR A 361 5.59 -6.24 -19.51
C THR A 361 5.69 -4.74 -19.36
N VAL A 362 6.55 -4.12 -20.17
CA VAL A 362 6.56 -2.68 -20.38
C VAL A 362 6.40 -2.40 -21.86
N THR A 363 5.57 -1.42 -22.19
CA THR A 363 5.42 -0.93 -23.56
C THR A 363 5.99 0.48 -23.65
N ILE A 364 6.96 0.68 -24.55
CA ILE A 364 7.54 1.98 -24.88
C ILE A 364 6.86 2.50 -26.14
N ASN A 365 6.29 3.71 -26.09
CA ASN A 365 5.64 4.35 -27.22
C ASN A 365 6.47 5.55 -27.68
N GLY A 366 6.92 5.54 -28.92
CA GLY A 366 7.75 6.60 -29.50
C GLY A 366 8.74 6.04 -30.52
N THR A 367 8.63 6.49 -31.77
CA THR A 367 9.54 6.07 -32.85
C THR A 367 10.98 6.48 -32.50
N GLY A 368 11.88 5.49 -32.48
CA GLY A 368 13.29 5.69 -32.14
C GLY A 368 13.65 5.41 -30.68
N ALA A 369 12.66 5.21 -29.80
CA ALA A 369 12.87 4.81 -28.42
C ALA A 369 13.00 3.29 -28.26
N TYR A 370 13.85 2.83 -27.34
CA TYR A 370 14.14 1.41 -27.13
C TYR A 370 14.72 1.14 -25.73
N ILE A 371 14.71 -0.12 -25.30
CA ILE A 371 15.45 -0.63 -24.14
C ILE A 371 16.53 -1.59 -24.62
N GLY A 372 17.76 -1.44 -24.09
CA GLY A 372 18.91 -2.28 -24.45
C GLY A 372 19.56 -1.84 -25.77
N ILE A 373 19.03 -2.31 -26.91
CA ILE A 373 19.55 -1.97 -28.25
C ILE A 373 18.43 -1.54 -29.20
N PRO A 374 18.70 -0.65 -30.19
CA PRO A 374 17.68 -0.17 -31.11
C PRO A 374 17.26 -1.19 -32.18
N LYS A 375 18.01 -2.29 -32.34
CA LYS A 375 17.85 -3.24 -33.45
C LYS A 375 16.63 -4.16 -33.30
N ALA A 376 16.35 -4.63 -32.09
CA ALA A 376 15.34 -5.65 -31.84
C ALA A 376 13.98 -5.01 -31.53
N ASN A 377 12.94 -5.41 -32.27
CA ASN A 377 11.55 -5.04 -31.99
C ASN A 377 10.60 -6.24 -32.18
N ASN A 378 9.32 -6.08 -31.82
CA ASN A 378 8.35 -7.18 -31.80
C ASN A 378 8.02 -7.79 -33.18
N GLU A 379 8.34 -7.10 -34.28
CA GLU A 379 8.15 -7.64 -35.64
C GLU A 379 9.41 -8.34 -36.18
N GLY A 380 10.57 -8.13 -35.55
CA GLY A 380 11.86 -8.67 -35.97
C GLY A 380 13.02 -7.69 -35.80
N GLU A 381 14.16 -8.02 -36.40
CA GLU A 381 15.37 -7.21 -36.31
C GLU A 381 15.49 -6.21 -37.47
N LEU A 382 15.81 -4.96 -37.13
CA LEU A 382 16.15 -3.94 -38.13
C LEU A 382 17.46 -4.28 -38.85
N PRO A 383 17.60 -3.88 -40.14
CA PRO A 383 16.66 -3.07 -40.93
C PRO A 383 15.64 -3.93 -41.72
N ASN A 384 15.46 -5.21 -41.38
CA ASN A 384 14.63 -6.13 -42.17
C ASN A 384 13.12 -6.00 -41.90
N VAL A 385 12.74 -5.16 -40.94
CA VAL A 385 11.36 -4.85 -40.56
C VAL A 385 11.13 -3.34 -40.55
N ALA A 386 9.88 -2.91 -40.42
CA ALA A 386 9.57 -1.49 -40.31
C ALA A 386 10.11 -0.89 -39.01
N VAL A 387 10.44 0.39 -39.02
CA VAL A 387 10.78 1.13 -37.79
C VAL A 387 9.51 1.17 -36.92
N PRO A 388 9.55 0.65 -35.68
CA PRO A 388 8.38 0.60 -34.82
C PRO A 388 8.01 1.99 -34.27
N SER A 389 6.72 2.22 -34.03
CA SER A 389 6.23 3.33 -33.22
C SER A 389 6.00 2.94 -31.75
N SER A 390 6.02 1.65 -31.45
CA SER A 390 5.83 1.08 -30.12
C SER A 390 6.58 -0.25 -30.00
N ILE A 391 7.17 -0.53 -28.85
CA ILE A 391 7.88 -1.79 -28.56
C ILE A 391 7.46 -2.28 -27.16
N THR A 392 7.05 -3.54 -27.07
CA THR A 392 6.72 -4.22 -25.81
C THR A 392 7.83 -5.19 -25.41
N TYR A 393 8.28 -5.10 -24.16
CA TYR A 393 9.29 -5.96 -23.56
C TYR A 393 8.67 -6.74 -22.40
N THR A 394 9.16 -7.95 -22.15
CA THR A 394 8.91 -8.67 -20.89
C THR A 394 9.96 -8.27 -19.88
N ILE A 395 9.54 -7.95 -18.65
CA ILE A 395 10.39 -7.52 -17.53
C ILE A 395 10.19 -8.45 -16.33
N SER A 396 11.29 -8.75 -15.64
CA SER A 396 11.28 -9.32 -14.28
C SER A 396 12.26 -8.58 -13.39
N PHE A 397 11.88 -8.36 -12.13
CA PHE A 397 12.73 -7.69 -11.14
C PHE A 397 13.57 -8.73 -10.39
N GLU A 398 14.88 -8.53 -10.32
CA GLU A 398 15.76 -9.25 -9.38
C GLU A 398 15.79 -8.54 -8.02
N SER A 399 15.65 -7.20 -8.04
CA SER A 399 15.54 -6.32 -6.89
C SER A 399 14.96 -4.96 -7.33
N ASP A 400 14.85 -4.00 -6.41
CA ASP A 400 14.49 -2.61 -6.70
C ASP A 400 15.49 -1.86 -7.60
N THR A 401 16.71 -2.40 -7.73
CA THR A 401 17.84 -1.80 -8.44
C THR A 401 18.38 -2.66 -9.59
N ALA A 402 17.78 -3.83 -9.86
CA ALA A 402 18.19 -4.70 -10.96
C ALA A 402 16.99 -5.39 -11.63
N ILE A 403 16.93 -5.33 -12.96
CA ILE A 403 15.86 -5.93 -13.77
C ILE A 403 16.42 -6.73 -14.94
N ASN A 404 15.73 -7.80 -15.31
CA ASN A 404 15.93 -8.52 -16.56
C ASN A 404 14.83 -8.09 -17.53
N VAL A 405 15.22 -7.70 -18.73
CA VAL A 405 14.36 -7.24 -19.82
C VAL A 405 14.58 -8.17 -21.00
N SER A 406 13.51 -8.55 -21.69
CA SER A 406 13.59 -9.39 -22.88
C SER A 406 12.58 -9.00 -23.94
N ILE A 407 12.89 -9.33 -25.18
CA ILE A 407 12.01 -9.13 -26.34
C ILE A 407 12.14 -10.30 -27.31
N GLU A 408 11.01 -10.86 -27.73
CA GLU A 408 10.97 -11.78 -28.87
C GLU A 408 10.94 -10.96 -30.16
N SER A 409 12.02 -11.05 -30.94
CA SER A 409 12.25 -10.29 -32.16
C SER A 409 12.11 -11.19 -33.39
N GLY A 410 10.89 -11.65 -33.59
CA GLY A 410 10.57 -12.73 -34.52
C GLY A 410 10.58 -14.10 -33.82
N ALA A 411 9.83 -15.05 -34.39
CA ALA A 411 9.57 -16.33 -33.75
C ALA A 411 10.87 -17.06 -33.36
N GLY A 412 11.05 -17.29 -32.06
CA GLY A 412 12.22 -18.02 -31.53
C GLY A 412 13.52 -17.21 -31.51
N VAL A 413 13.47 -15.87 -31.53
CA VAL A 413 14.64 -15.00 -31.42
C VAL A 413 14.46 -14.10 -30.20
N PHE A 414 15.17 -14.37 -29.11
CA PHE A 414 15.02 -13.63 -27.86
C PHE A 414 16.26 -12.81 -27.57
N TRP A 415 16.13 -11.49 -27.66
CA TRP A 415 17.12 -10.56 -27.13
C TRP A 415 16.86 -10.32 -25.65
N GLN A 416 17.93 -10.25 -24.87
CA GLN A 416 17.88 -10.19 -23.42
C GLN A 416 18.88 -9.18 -22.89
N TYR A 417 18.43 -8.42 -21.91
CA TYR A 417 19.16 -7.34 -21.28
C TYR A 417 19.05 -7.45 -19.77
N LYS A 418 20.16 -7.28 -19.05
CA LYS A 418 20.13 -7.00 -17.61
C LYS A 418 20.44 -5.54 -17.40
N LEU A 419 19.55 -4.83 -16.72
CA LEU A 419 19.73 -3.43 -16.39
C LEU A 419 19.91 -3.24 -14.88
N VAL A 420 20.72 -2.25 -14.52
CA VAL A 420 20.90 -1.80 -13.14
C VAL A 420 20.56 -0.31 -13.03
N LYS A 421 20.01 0.06 -11.88
CA LYS A 421 19.62 1.43 -11.56
C LYS A 421 20.83 2.24 -11.08
N ILE A 422 20.94 3.51 -11.47
CA ILE A 422 22.07 4.41 -11.09
C ILE A 422 21.64 5.66 -10.34
#